data_AF-I3IV59-F1
#
_entry.id   AF-I3IV59-F1
#
_cell.length_a   1.000
_cell.length_b   1.000
_cell.length_c   1.000
_cell.angle_alpha   90.00
_cell.angle_beta   90.00
_cell.angle_gamma   90.00
#
_symmetry.space_group_name_H-M   'P 1'
#
loop_
_entity.id
_entity.type
_entity.pdbx_description
1 polymer ?
#
loop_
_entity_poly.entity_id
_entity_poly.type
_entity_poly.pdbx_seq_one_letter_code
_entity_poly.pdbx_strand_id
1 'polypeptide(L)'
;CERQEQADDSRERALDDMMDGVLEVKKEDILKMEIPPPEFVLTKPDIQWSEEEKKAFKEYEKKAKELSEEKEKYKKLLEIEIKKLHQSTKEATERFDENLAKLLEKKVNCTVAIYQEELKITYLVESVLREEEMRSQEQELKLKLEKMLAYKVRKLVHSNASLDKDFRRAFSELPSHMVDCLYKMFKRRPRFHRLYGSQAPDAFSQMLRAMDELDAPANMPEGLSTVAWERFCQIRRAKVESEQKVKTKALTLAEMQAFLQKKRNEDKAAQEKIKNLSEALHRKRTDLLMDTMVQIILKQGQVEVTTTDPTAANADTDFILYHRSVVDNLRSVIRTLAEQKIASMVACKDVRKGMIQLEWENKVMRKQIEDLYDKEKNIKMLRLSEEQQKMTVIHTSKQISSLEKSIALMETTHKKSVQQRLRKIEQLNKRAAAKAKKSANLEQQLPEMQVTVMCLVWYLAMAENEAAAREERYQEIVKRSKLKELARVQAENLAFLGAEVERLTMKNFPSLDQLKH
;
A
#
# COMPACT_ATOMS: atom_id res chain seq x y z
N CYS A 1 44.34 60.16 55.06
CA CYS A 1 44.07 58.75 54.73
C CYS A 1 43.97 58.73 53.21
N GLU A 2 44.87 58.12 52.44
CA GLU A 2 45.39 56.76 52.56
C GLU A 2 46.92 56.72 52.37
N ARG A 3 47.63 56.32 53.42
CA ARG A 3 48.89 55.60 53.34
C ARG A 3 48.55 54.20 53.83
N GLN A 4 48.37 53.24 52.93
CA GLN A 4 48.50 51.79 53.15
C GLN A 4 47.83 51.07 51.98
N GLU A 5 48.65 50.69 51.00
CA GLU A 5 48.53 49.44 50.22
C GLU A 5 49.83 49.29 49.38
N GLN A 6 50.96 49.42 50.07
CA GLN A 6 52.28 48.95 49.61
C GLN A 6 52.56 47.57 50.21
N ALA A 7 51.51 46.74 50.33
CA ALA A 7 51.55 45.40 50.92
C ALA A 7 51.00 44.30 50.00
N ASP A 8 50.51 44.66 48.82
CA ASP A 8 50.21 43.72 47.74
C ASP A 8 51.19 44.07 46.60
N ASP A 9 52.15 43.25 46.20
CA ASP A 9 51.97 41.83 46.04
C ASP A 9 53.21 41.05 46.45
N SER A 10 53.30 40.68 47.72
CA SER A 10 54.30 39.69 48.14
C SER A 10 53.90 38.29 47.66
N ARG A 11 52.61 38.07 47.39
CA ARG A 11 52.03 36.79 47.00
C ARG A 11 52.22 36.53 45.51
N GLU A 12 51.94 37.50 44.66
CA GLU A 12 52.12 37.46 43.20
C GLU A 12 53.61 37.56 42.85
N ARG A 13 54.43 38.32 43.61
CA ARG A 13 55.91 38.20 43.50
C ARG A 13 56.43 36.84 43.93
N ALA A 14 55.90 36.25 45.00
CA ALA A 14 56.28 34.89 45.38
C ALA A 14 55.76 33.86 44.37
N LEU A 15 54.64 34.12 43.70
CA LEU A 15 54.08 33.27 42.65
C LEU A 15 54.91 33.35 41.36
N ASP A 16 55.39 34.54 41.00
CA ASP A 16 56.35 34.75 39.91
C ASP A 16 57.70 34.12 40.25
N ASP A 17 58.27 34.37 41.44
CA ASP A 17 59.57 33.81 41.85
C ASP A 17 59.55 32.29 42.07
N MET A 18 58.40 31.71 42.43
CA MET A 18 58.30 30.27 42.71
C MET A 18 57.64 29.44 41.59
N MET A 19 56.81 30.04 40.73
CA MET A 19 56.02 29.33 39.71
C MET A 19 55.79 30.13 38.40
N ASP A 20 56.61 31.15 38.09
CA ASP A 20 56.52 31.99 36.87
C ASP A 20 55.08 32.54 36.61
N GLY A 21 54.30 32.78 37.67
CA GLY A 21 53.01 33.46 37.57
C GLY A 21 51.80 32.59 37.19
N VAL A 22 51.91 31.25 37.12
CA VAL A 22 50.81 30.36 36.69
C VAL A 22 50.47 29.29 37.73
N LEU A 23 49.28 29.40 38.33
CA LEU A 23 48.77 28.45 39.35
C LEU A 23 48.36 27.07 38.80
N GLU A 24 47.93 26.99 37.54
CA GLU A 24 47.58 25.73 36.85
C GLU A 24 48.13 25.78 35.42
N VAL A 25 49.20 25.01 35.15
CA VAL A 25 49.73 24.85 33.80
C VAL A 25 48.69 24.09 32.98
N LYS A 26 47.90 24.80 32.16
CA LYS A 26 47.03 24.13 31.20
C LYS A 26 47.94 23.50 30.15
N LYS A 27 47.60 22.31 29.65
CA LYS A 27 48.40 21.64 28.61
C LYS A 27 48.55 22.47 27.33
N GLU A 28 47.67 23.45 27.13
CA GLU A 28 47.73 24.45 26.06
C GLU A 28 48.89 25.45 26.23
N ASP A 29 49.34 25.71 27.46
CA ASP A 29 50.43 26.65 27.77
C ASP A 29 51.80 26.06 27.40
N ILE A 30 51.91 24.73 27.36
CA ILE A 30 53.09 24.00 26.85
C ILE A 30 53.37 24.38 25.39
N LEU A 31 52.35 24.67 24.58
CA LEU A 31 52.52 25.11 23.19
C LEU A 31 53.07 26.55 23.10
N LYS A 32 52.77 27.39 24.09
CA LYS A 32 53.17 28.81 24.16
C LYS A 32 54.51 29.05 24.86
N MET A 33 54.98 28.10 25.68
CA MET A 33 56.30 28.18 26.30
C MET A 33 57.39 28.26 25.23
N GLU A 34 58.26 29.26 25.33
CA GLU A 34 59.49 29.37 24.54
C GLU A 34 60.64 29.53 25.51
N ILE A 35 61.67 28.68 25.37
CA ILE A 35 62.88 28.80 26.18
C ILE A 35 63.80 29.78 25.42
N PRO A 36 64.05 30.99 25.95
CA PRO A 36 64.87 31.98 25.26
C PRO A 36 66.34 31.51 25.21
N PRO A 37 67.05 31.75 24.10
CA PRO A 37 68.46 31.39 23.99
C PRO A 37 69.30 32.18 25.02
N PRO A 38 70.35 31.56 25.60
CA PRO A 38 71.23 32.26 26.53
C PRO A 38 71.87 33.51 25.92
N GLU A 39 71.97 34.61 26.66
CA GLU A 39 72.42 35.93 26.15
C GLU A 39 73.80 35.93 25.47
N PHE A 40 74.70 35.02 25.85
CA PHE A 40 76.04 34.90 25.26
C PHE A 40 76.03 34.37 23.82
N VAL A 41 74.95 33.66 23.40
CA VAL A 41 74.76 33.15 22.03
C VAL A 41 74.49 34.29 21.04
N LEU A 42 73.90 35.40 21.53
CA LEU A 42 73.59 36.58 20.71
C LEU A 42 74.77 37.58 20.66
N THR A 43 75.72 37.48 21.58
CA THR A 43 76.78 38.49 21.80
C THR A 43 78.20 38.01 21.50
N LYS A 44 78.48 36.70 21.50
CA LYS A 44 79.83 36.14 21.25
C LYS A 44 79.82 34.99 20.21
N PRO A 45 80.78 34.94 19.27
CA PRO A 45 80.93 33.80 18.33
C PRO A 45 81.31 32.49 19.04
N ASP A 46 80.86 31.34 18.52
CA ASP A 46 81.01 29.97 19.07
C ASP A 46 82.43 29.58 19.54
N ILE A 47 83.45 30.22 18.97
CA ILE A 47 84.86 29.95 19.24
C ILE A 47 85.31 30.56 20.59
N GLN A 48 84.60 31.56 21.10
CA GLN A 48 84.95 32.31 22.32
C GLN A 48 84.20 31.83 23.57
N TRP A 49 83.40 30.76 23.47
CA TRP A 49 82.63 30.26 24.60
C TRP A 49 83.54 29.58 25.64
N SER A 50 83.37 29.96 26.91
CA SER A 50 83.99 29.27 28.03
C SER A 50 83.44 27.83 28.17
N GLU A 51 84.16 26.94 28.85
CA GLU A 51 83.68 25.58 29.12
C GLU A 51 82.35 25.57 29.93
N GLU A 52 82.09 26.62 30.70
CA GLU A 52 80.84 26.81 31.44
C GLU A 52 79.70 27.31 30.52
N GLU A 53 79.99 28.24 29.60
CA GLU A 53 79.05 28.72 28.58
C GLU A 53 78.67 27.59 27.60
N LYS A 54 79.62 26.72 27.21
CA LYS A 54 79.35 25.51 26.41
C LYS A 54 78.46 24.49 27.14
N LYS A 55 78.60 24.34 28.45
CA LYS A 55 77.72 23.46 29.26
C LYS A 55 76.32 24.05 29.37
N ALA A 56 76.20 25.35 29.61
CA ALA A 56 74.92 26.06 29.67
C ALA A 56 74.16 25.99 28.33
N PHE A 57 74.85 26.12 27.19
CA PHE A 57 74.25 25.97 25.87
C PHE A 57 73.76 24.53 25.61
N LYS A 58 74.53 23.51 26.01
CA LYS A 58 74.09 22.10 25.91
C LYS A 58 72.87 21.81 26.77
N GLU A 59 72.78 22.41 27.95
CA GLU A 59 71.62 22.27 28.83
C GLU A 59 70.38 22.98 28.26
N TYR A 60 70.58 24.17 27.67
CA TYR A 60 69.55 24.87 26.90
C TYR A 60 69.04 24.03 25.72
N GLU A 61 69.93 23.49 24.88
CA GLU A 61 69.53 22.61 23.77
C GLU A 61 68.74 21.40 24.24
N LYS A 62 69.14 20.81 25.38
CA LYS A 62 68.45 19.65 25.95
C LYS A 62 67.03 20.02 26.39
N LYS A 63 66.87 21.11 27.14
CA LYS A 63 65.56 21.60 27.58
C LYS A 63 64.68 22.04 26.39
N ALA A 64 65.27 22.66 25.37
CA ALA A 64 64.56 23.04 24.15
C ALA A 64 64.10 21.83 23.32
N LYS A 65 64.92 20.76 23.25
CA LYS A 65 64.55 19.48 22.63
C LYS A 65 63.43 18.79 23.40
N GLU A 66 63.54 18.71 24.73
CA GLU A 66 62.50 18.13 25.60
C GLU A 66 61.15 18.87 25.46
N LEU A 67 61.18 20.21 25.47
CA LEU A 67 60.00 21.05 25.25
C LEU A 67 59.40 20.86 23.85
N SER A 68 60.23 20.79 22.81
CA SER A 68 59.78 20.48 21.44
C SER A 68 59.12 19.11 21.35
N GLU A 69 59.64 18.10 22.04
CA GLU A 69 59.07 16.76 22.06
C GLU A 69 57.72 16.72 22.80
N GLU A 70 57.57 17.48 23.89
CA GLU A 70 56.30 17.60 24.62
C GLU A 70 55.24 18.33 23.79
N LYS A 71 55.60 19.43 23.12
CA LYS A 71 54.73 20.13 22.16
C LYS A 71 54.24 19.19 21.05
N GLU A 72 55.14 18.40 20.48
CA GLU A 72 54.81 17.46 19.40
C GLU A 72 53.94 16.29 19.90
N LYS A 73 54.17 15.78 21.12
CA LYS A 73 53.30 14.78 21.76
C LYS A 73 51.89 15.34 21.98
N TYR A 74 51.78 16.56 22.49
CA TYR A 74 50.49 17.20 22.74
C TYR A 74 49.73 17.51 21.44
N LYS A 75 50.43 18.01 20.41
CA LYS A 75 49.88 18.20 19.07
C LYS A 75 49.32 16.89 18.50
N LYS A 76 50.06 15.78 18.62
CA LYS A 76 49.58 14.46 18.17
C LYS A 76 48.33 14.00 18.92
N LEU A 77 48.24 14.26 20.23
CA LEU A 77 47.03 13.95 21.00
C LEU A 77 45.82 14.77 20.51
N LEU A 78 45.99 16.07 20.27
CA LEU A 78 44.94 16.93 19.71
C LEU A 78 44.52 16.48 18.31
N GLU A 79 45.47 16.09 17.44
CA GLU A 79 45.14 15.54 16.12
C GLU A 79 44.33 14.24 16.20
N ILE A 80 44.65 13.36 17.17
CA ILE A 80 43.88 12.13 17.42
C ILE A 80 42.48 12.46 17.93
N GLU A 81 42.36 13.42 18.84
CA GLU A 81 41.08 13.86 19.38
C GLU A 81 40.19 14.47 18.29
N ILE A 82 40.73 15.37 17.46
CA ILE A 82 40.03 15.93 16.30
C ILE A 82 39.55 14.82 15.35
N LYS A 83 40.42 13.85 15.03
CA LYS A 83 40.03 12.70 14.18
C LYS A 83 38.91 11.89 14.81
N LYS A 84 38.97 11.64 16.12
CA LYS A 84 37.95 10.89 16.86
C LYS A 84 36.62 11.65 16.89
N LEU A 85 36.64 12.96 17.14
CA LEU A 85 35.46 13.81 17.13
C LEU A 85 34.84 13.87 15.73
N HIS A 86 35.63 14.06 14.67
CA HIS A 86 35.13 14.02 13.31
C HIS A 86 34.49 12.68 12.95
N GLN A 87 35.11 11.56 13.33
CA GLN A 87 34.53 10.24 13.10
C GLN A 87 33.22 10.06 13.88
N SER A 88 33.17 10.48 15.13
CA SER A 88 31.95 10.44 15.96
C SER A 88 30.82 11.29 15.37
N THR A 89 31.11 12.50 14.89
CA THR A 89 30.13 13.38 14.25
C THR A 89 29.62 12.74 12.97
N LYS A 90 30.50 12.18 12.13
CA LYS A 90 30.12 11.49 10.90
C LYS A 90 29.18 10.32 11.18
N GLU A 91 29.51 9.47 12.14
CA GLU A 91 28.65 8.34 12.54
C GLU A 91 27.30 8.80 13.09
N ALA A 92 27.28 9.90 13.85
CA ALA A 92 26.04 10.48 14.36
C ALA A 92 25.16 11.02 13.22
N THR A 93 25.75 11.70 12.24
CA THR A 93 25.03 12.19 11.05
C THR A 93 24.47 11.04 10.23
N GLU A 94 25.28 10.01 9.93
CA GLU A 94 24.84 8.83 9.19
C GLU A 94 23.67 8.12 9.90
N ARG A 95 23.75 7.94 11.22
CA ARG A 95 22.64 7.36 12.01
C ARG A 95 21.39 8.23 11.99
N PHE A 96 21.54 9.55 12.06
CA PHE A 96 20.41 10.46 11.97
C PHE A 96 19.72 10.38 10.60
N ASP A 97 20.50 10.39 9.53
CA ASP A 97 20.00 10.29 8.15
C ASP A 97 19.28 8.96 7.92
N GLU A 98 19.82 7.85 8.41
CA GLU A 98 19.16 6.54 8.36
C GLU A 98 17.82 6.53 9.11
N ASN A 99 17.78 7.15 10.29
CA ASN A 99 16.56 7.25 11.09
C ASN A 99 15.51 8.15 10.41
N LEU A 100 15.96 9.26 9.82
CA LEU A 100 15.10 10.16 9.06
C LEU A 100 14.54 9.47 7.81
N ALA A 101 15.34 8.69 7.09
CA ALA A 101 14.89 7.91 5.94
C ALA A 101 13.83 6.87 6.34
N LYS A 102 14.05 6.12 7.44
CA LYS A 102 13.07 5.17 7.98
C LYS A 102 11.78 5.87 8.42
N LEU A 103 11.88 7.06 9.02
CA LEU A 103 10.72 7.85 9.42
C LEU A 103 9.94 8.35 8.20
N LEU A 104 10.64 8.82 7.16
CA LEU A 104 10.02 9.25 5.91
C LEU A 104 9.28 8.09 5.22
N GLU A 105 9.89 6.91 5.17
CA GLU A 105 9.26 5.70 4.63
C GLU A 105 7.99 5.35 5.40
N LYS A 106 8.05 5.37 6.75
CA LYS A 106 6.86 5.17 7.59
C LYS A 106 5.78 6.21 7.33
N LYS A 107 6.14 7.50 7.23
CA LYS A 107 5.20 8.58 6.92
C LYS A 107 4.50 8.31 5.60
N VAL A 108 5.26 8.01 4.54
CA VAL A 108 4.70 7.72 3.20
C VAL A 108 3.75 6.53 3.26
N ASN A 109 4.15 5.43 3.91
CA ASN A 109 3.30 4.24 4.02
C ASN A 109 2.01 4.52 4.80
N CYS A 110 2.08 5.27 5.90
CA CYS A 110 0.89 5.69 6.66
C CYS A 110 -0.02 6.59 5.81
N THR A 111 0.55 7.56 5.10
CA THR A 111 -0.23 8.45 4.21
C THR A 111 -0.91 7.68 3.10
N VAL A 112 -0.22 6.71 2.47
CA VAL A 112 -0.83 5.82 1.47
C VAL A 112 -2.01 5.05 2.09
N ALA A 113 -1.83 4.43 3.26
CA ALA A 113 -2.89 3.69 3.93
C ALA A 113 -4.10 4.59 4.27
N ILE A 114 -3.87 5.81 4.75
CA ILE A 114 -4.93 6.79 5.02
C ILE A 114 -5.71 7.08 3.74
N TYR A 115 -5.03 7.45 2.65
CA TYR A 115 -5.71 7.75 1.39
C TYR A 115 -6.46 6.56 0.81
N GLN A 116 -5.96 5.33 1.02
CA GLN A 116 -6.68 4.13 0.61
C GLN A 116 -8.00 3.96 1.37
N GLU A 117 -7.98 4.11 2.70
CA GLU A 117 -9.18 4.00 3.51
C GLU A 117 -10.14 5.17 3.24
N GLU A 118 -9.65 6.40 3.04
CA GLU A 118 -10.47 7.54 2.64
C GLU A 118 -11.19 7.27 1.31
N LEU A 119 -10.46 6.80 0.30
CA LEU A 119 -11.04 6.45 -1.00
C LEU A 119 -12.09 5.34 -0.86
N LYS A 120 -11.80 4.31 -0.06
CA LYS A 120 -12.73 3.21 0.22
C LYS A 120 -14.00 3.71 0.91
N ILE A 121 -13.88 4.62 1.87
CA ILE A 121 -15.02 5.27 2.52
C ILE A 121 -15.85 6.04 1.47
N THR A 122 -15.22 6.83 0.61
CA THR A 122 -15.94 7.58 -0.44
C THR A 122 -16.74 6.66 -1.36
N TYR A 123 -16.14 5.58 -1.85
CA TYR A 123 -16.85 4.61 -2.70
C TYR A 123 -17.93 3.83 -1.95
N LEU A 124 -17.72 3.48 -0.67
CA LEU A 124 -18.75 2.86 0.15
C LEU A 124 -19.95 3.80 0.33
N VAL A 125 -19.71 5.10 0.56
CA VAL A 125 -20.77 6.11 0.64
C VAL A 125 -21.53 6.19 -0.68
N GLU A 126 -20.83 6.23 -1.82
CA GLU A 126 -21.47 6.20 -3.14
C GLU A 126 -22.33 4.94 -3.34
N SER A 127 -21.80 3.77 -2.98
CA SER A 127 -22.54 2.50 -3.06
C SER A 127 -23.80 2.50 -2.19
N VAL A 128 -23.73 3.04 -0.97
CA VAL A 128 -24.88 3.16 -0.07
C VAL A 128 -25.93 4.09 -0.66
N LEU A 129 -25.53 5.27 -1.16
CA LEU A 129 -26.43 6.22 -1.82
C LEU A 129 -27.12 5.58 -3.03
N ARG A 130 -26.38 4.81 -3.82
CA ARG A 130 -26.92 4.08 -4.99
C ARG A 130 -27.91 2.99 -4.58
N GLU A 131 -27.65 2.29 -3.47
CA GLU A 131 -28.59 1.32 -2.91
C GLU A 131 -29.87 2.00 -2.39
N GLU A 132 -29.75 3.14 -1.70
CA GLU A 132 -30.88 3.93 -1.20
C GLU A 132 -31.76 4.45 -2.35
N GLU A 133 -31.15 4.92 -3.44
CA GLU A 133 -31.88 5.33 -4.64
C GLU A 133 -32.68 4.16 -5.22
N MET A 134 -32.05 2.98 -5.36
CA MET A 134 -32.73 1.78 -5.83
C MET A 134 -33.87 1.33 -4.91
N ARG A 135 -33.65 1.37 -3.58
CA ARG A 135 -34.71 1.06 -2.59
C ARG A 135 -35.87 2.02 -2.71
N SER A 136 -35.60 3.31 -2.92
CA SER A 136 -36.63 4.34 -3.11
C SER A 136 -37.44 4.09 -4.39
N GLN A 137 -36.77 3.76 -5.50
CA GLN A 137 -37.42 3.38 -6.76
C GLN A 137 -38.29 2.13 -6.59
N GLU A 138 -37.82 1.12 -5.84
CA GLU A 138 -38.58 -0.10 -5.55
C GLU A 138 -39.84 0.21 -4.72
N GLN A 139 -39.73 1.05 -3.69
CA GLN A 139 -40.85 1.49 -2.87
C GLN A 139 -41.90 2.25 -3.70
N GLU A 140 -41.46 3.15 -4.60
CA GLU A 140 -42.39 3.84 -5.50
C GLU A 140 -43.17 2.87 -6.40
N LEU A 141 -42.51 1.84 -6.94
CA LEU A 141 -43.18 0.84 -7.77
C LEU A 141 -44.16 0.00 -6.96
N LYS A 142 -43.80 -0.40 -5.73
CA LYS A 142 -44.71 -1.07 -4.79
C LYS A 142 -45.94 -0.22 -4.51
N LEU A 143 -45.75 1.07 -4.22
CA LEU A 143 -46.86 2.01 -3.98
C LEU A 143 -47.76 2.17 -5.23
N LYS A 144 -47.17 2.26 -6.43
CA LYS A 144 -47.91 2.32 -7.70
C LYS A 144 -48.75 1.05 -7.91
N LEU A 145 -48.20 -0.13 -7.59
CA LEU A 145 -48.90 -1.42 -7.66
C LEU A 145 -50.07 -1.47 -6.66
N GLU A 146 -49.84 -1.08 -5.41
CA GLU A 146 -50.88 -1.04 -4.37
C GLU A 146 -52.02 -0.08 -4.74
N LYS A 147 -51.70 1.12 -5.27
CA LYS A 147 -52.71 2.08 -5.75
C LYS A 147 -53.53 1.52 -6.90
N MET A 148 -52.92 0.81 -7.84
CA MET A 148 -53.61 0.12 -8.93
C MET A 148 -54.58 -0.95 -8.41
N LEU A 149 -54.15 -1.77 -7.46
CA LEU A 149 -54.99 -2.80 -6.83
C LEU A 149 -56.13 -2.16 -6.03
N ALA A 150 -55.85 -1.14 -5.24
CA ALA A 150 -56.85 -0.42 -4.45
C ALA A 150 -57.90 0.27 -5.34
N TYR A 151 -57.50 0.87 -6.47
CA TYR A 151 -58.42 1.45 -7.44
C TYR A 151 -59.36 0.38 -8.04
N LYS A 152 -58.83 -0.79 -8.41
CA LYS A 152 -59.66 -1.92 -8.89
C LYS A 152 -60.69 -2.35 -7.85
N VAL A 153 -60.27 -2.55 -6.60
CA VAL A 153 -61.17 -2.95 -5.50
C VAL A 153 -62.21 -1.87 -5.22
N ARG A 154 -61.81 -0.60 -5.12
CA ARG A 154 -62.74 0.51 -4.90
C ARG A 154 -63.77 0.61 -6.03
N LYS A 155 -63.36 0.49 -7.29
CA LYS A 155 -64.29 0.56 -8.43
C LYS A 155 -65.33 -0.56 -8.39
N LEU A 156 -64.93 -1.78 -8.03
CA LEU A 156 -65.84 -2.90 -7.84
C LEU A 156 -66.83 -2.66 -6.68
N VAL A 157 -66.36 -2.11 -5.57
CA VAL A 157 -67.20 -1.79 -4.40
C VAL A 157 -68.17 -0.64 -4.72
N HIS A 158 -67.72 0.43 -5.38
CA HIS A 158 -68.58 1.56 -5.75
C HIS A 158 -69.66 1.15 -6.75
N SER A 159 -69.31 0.29 -7.72
CA SER A 159 -70.29 -0.25 -8.66
C SER A 159 -71.34 -1.13 -7.98
N ASN A 160 -70.97 -1.88 -6.94
CA ASN A 160 -71.95 -2.65 -6.16
C ASN A 160 -72.82 -1.74 -5.29
N ALA A 161 -72.24 -0.71 -4.68
CA ALA A 161 -72.96 0.23 -3.84
C ALA A 161 -73.93 1.13 -4.64
N SER A 162 -73.59 1.51 -5.87
CA SER A 162 -74.49 2.27 -6.74
C SER A 162 -75.72 1.44 -7.11
N LEU A 163 -75.54 0.17 -7.45
CA LEU A 163 -76.65 -0.75 -7.75
C LEU A 163 -77.60 -0.92 -6.55
N ASP A 164 -77.06 -0.96 -5.34
CA ASP A 164 -77.87 -1.05 -4.11
C ASP A 164 -78.62 0.26 -3.81
N LYS A 165 -78.03 1.43 -4.14
CA LYS A 165 -78.69 2.75 -4.03
C LYS A 165 -79.78 2.94 -5.08
N ASP A 166 -79.51 2.55 -6.32
CA ASP A 166 -80.46 2.64 -7.42
C ASP A 166 -81.69 1.75 -7.15
N PHE A 167 -81.49 0.57 -6.56
CA PHE A 167 -82.59 -0.26 -6.09
C PHE A 167 -83.45 0.47 -5.04
N ARG A 168 -82.84 1.05 -4.00
CA ARG A 168 -83.60 1.74 -2.93
C ARG A 168 -84.31 3.00 -3.45
N ARG A 169 -83.72 3.72 -4.42
CA ARG A 169 -84.33 4.87 -5.08
C ARG A 169 -85.51 4.49 -5.97
N ALA A 170 -85.45 3.37 -6.68
CA ALA A 170 -86.54 2.92 -7.55
C ALA A 170 -87.81 2.53 -6.78
N PHE A 171 -87.71 2.26 -5.47
CA PHE A 171 -88.82 1.86 -4.61
C PHE A 171 -89.05 2.84 -3.45
N SER A 172 -88.58 4.09 -3.56
CA SER A 172 -88.70 5.09 -2.49
C SER A 172 -90.13 5.52 -2.18
N GLU A 173 -91.09 5.21 -3.05
CA GLU A 173 -92.52 5.48 -2.88
C GLU A 173 -93.22 4.46 -1.97
N LEU A 174 -92.56 3.34 -1.64
CA LEU A 174 -93.12 2.28 -0.80
C LEU A 174 -92.69 2.42 0.67
N PRO A 175 -93.52 1.94 1.64
CA PRO A 175 -93.15 1.93 3.05
C PRO A 175 -91.84 1.17 3.32
N SER A 176 -90.99 1.70 4.20
CA SER A 176 -89.61 1.21 4.44
C SER A 176 -89.52 -0.31 4.73
N HIS A 177 -90.46 -0.86 5.48
CA HIS A 177 -90.48 -2.29 5.81
C HIS A 177 -90.71 -3.19 4.59
N MET A 178 -91.47 -2.72 3.60
CA MET A 178 -91.71 -3.43 2.33
C MET A 178 -90.48 -3.36 1.43
N VAL A 179 -89.81 -2.19 1.38
CA VAL A 179 -88.56 -2.01 0.63
C VAL A 179 -87.45 -2.94 1.18
N ASP A 180 -87.37 -3.12 2.49
CA ASP A 180 -86.39 -4.03 3.10
C ASP A 180 -86.72 -5.52 2.89
N CYS A 181 -88.00 -5.91 2.88
CA CYS A 181 -88.41 -7.25 2.45
C CYS A 181 -88.07 -7.51 0.98
N LEU A 182 -88.35 -6.55 0.09
CA LEU A 182 -88.00 -6.62 -1.33
C LEU A 182 -86.48 -6.64 -1.55
N TYR A 183 -85.70 -5.91 -0.74
CA TYR A 183 -84.24 -5.92 -0.81
C TYR A 183 -83.64 -7.29 -0.43
N LYS A 184 -84.22 -7.97 0.59
CA LYS A 184 -83.84 -9.35 0.95
C LYS A 184 -84.17 -10.35 -0.16
N MET A 185 -85.27 -10.15 -0.88
CA MET A 185 -85.62 -10.94 -2.06
C MET A 185 -84.72 -10.62 -3.26
N PHE A 186 -84.32 -9.36 -3.45
CA PHE A 186 -83.39 -8.91 -4.50
C PHE A 186 -81.99 -9.51 -4.35
N LYS A 187 -81.51 -9.73 -3.11
CA LYS A 187 -80.22 -10.40 -2.85
C LYS A 187 -80.28 -11.93 -3.00
N ARG A 188 -81.46 -12.56 -3.03
CA ARG A 188 -81.62 -14.00 -3.36
C ARG A 188 -81.48 -14.20 -4.87
N ARG A 189 -80.65 -15.16 -5.30
CA ARG A 189 -80.33 -15.38 -6.73
C ARG A 189 -80.90 -16.68 -7.30
N PRO A 190 -81.89 -16.61 -8.21
CA PRO A 190 -82.19 -17.65 -9.19
C PRO A 190 -81.28 -17.52 -10.44
N ARG A 191 -81.00 -18.63 -11.15
CA ARG A 191 -80.18 -18.63 -12.39
C ARG A 191 -80.89 -17.86 -13.53
N PHE A 192 -80.50 -16.60 -13.68
CA PHE A 192 -80.60 -15.64 -14.80
C PHE A 192 -81.71 -15.78 -15.88
N HIS A 193 -82.57 -14.76 -15.95
CA HIS A 193 -82.63 -13.86 -17.11
C HIS A 193 -83.20 -12.50 -16.68
N ARG A 194 -82.48 -11.39 -16.89
CA ARG A 194 -82.99 -10.03 -16.64
C ARG A 194 -82.86 -9.17 -17.90
N LEU A 195 -84.00 -8.59 -18.27
CA LEU A 195 -84.21 -7.57 -19.28
C LEU A 195 -83.86 -6.21 -18.69
N TYR A 196 -83.15 -5.35 -19.43
CA TYR A 196 -83.37 -3.90 -19.46
C TYR A 196 -82.84 -3.38 -20.81
N GLY A 197 -83.67 -2.59 -21.50
CA GLY A 197 -83.38 -2.00 -22.80
C GLY A 197 -83.13 -0.50 -22.69
N SER A 198 -82.49 0.05 -23.72
CA SER A 198 -82.70 1.43 -24.17
C SER A 198 -82.47 1.54 -25.68
N GLN A 199 -83.21 2.45 -26.30
CA GLN A 199 -83.67 2.44 -27.69
C GLN A 199 -82.66 2.99 -28.72
N ALA A 200 -82.76 2.47 -29.95
CA ALA A 200 -82.64 3.27 -31.16
C ALA A 200 -84.05 3.37 -31.79
N PRO A 201 -84.78 4.50 -31.64
CA PRO A 201 -86.20 4.59 -31.98
C PRO A 201 -86.50 4.52 -33.49
N ASP A 202 -85.54 4.93 -34.33
CA ASP A 202 -85.86 5.30 -35.71
C ASP A 202 -86.01 4.10 -36.66
N ALA A 203 -85.10 3.12 -36.58
CA ALA A 203 -85.15 1.91 -37.41
C ALA A 203 -86.27 0.94 -37.01
N PHE A 204 -86.61 0.87 -35.72
CA PHE A 204 -87.71 0.03 -35.22
C PHE A 204 -89.08 0.58 -35.65
N SER A 205 -89.24 1.90 -35.63
CA SER A 205 -90.47 2.58 -36.04
C SER A 205 -90.71 2.49 -37.55
N GLN A 206 -89.66 2.48 -38.37
CA GLN A 206 -89.77 2.24 -39.82
C GLN A 206 -90.14 0.79 -40.14
N MET A 207 -89.56 -0.18 -39.42
CA MET A 207 -89.91 -1.60 -39.57
C MET A 207 -91.35 -1.91 -39.14
N LEU A 208 -91.85 -1.26 -38.09
CA LEU A 208 -93.25 -1.38 -37.66
C LEU A 208 -94.23 -0.85 -38.73
N ARG A 209 -93.91 0.27 -39.38
CA ARG A 209 -94.72 0.80 -40.49
C ARG A 209 -94.74 -0.13 -41.71
N ALA A 210 -93.61 -0.71 -42.08
CA ALA A 210 -93.54 -1.71 -43.16
C ALA A 210 -94.33 -2.99 -42.82
N MET A 211 -94.40 -3.36 -41.54
CA MET A 211 -95.23 -4.48 -41.08
C MET A 211 -96.73 -4.17 -41.18
N ASP A 212 -97.14 -2.94 -40.87
CA ASP A 212 -98.54 -2.50 -41.04
C ASP A 212 -98.97 -2.50 -42.51
N GLU A 213 -98.09 -2.13 -43.45
CA GLU A 213 -98.34 -2.21 -44.90
C GLU A 213 -98.49 -3.66 -45.38
N LEU A 214 -97.65 -4.58 -44.86
CA LEU A 214 -97.70 -5.99 -45.23
C LEU A 214 -98.85 -6.76 -44.56
N ASP A 215 -99.37 -6.30 -43.41
CA ASP A 215 -100.54 -6.87 -42.73
C ASP A 215 -101.87 -6.34 -43.30
N ALA A 216 -101.82 -5.42 -44.28
CA ALA A 216 -103.00 -4.82 -44.88
C ALA A 216 -103.95 -5.90 -45.49
N PRO A 217 -105.27 -5.75 -45.33
CA PRO A 217 -106.26 -6.73 -45.80
C PRO A 217 -106.25 -6.92 -47.33
N ALA A 218 -105.67 -5.98 -48.09
CA ALA A 218 -105.45 -6.10 -49.54
C ALA A 218 -104.47 -7.22 -49.91
N ASN A 219 -103.61 -7.66 -48.98
CA ASN A 219 -102.60 -8.71 -49.20
C ASN A 219 -103.10 -10.11 -48.77
N MET A 220 -104.38 -10.23 -48.40
CA MET A 220 -104.98 -11.49 -47.95
C MET A 220 -105.31 -12.40 -49.15
N PRO A 221 -104.91 -13.69 -49.14
CA PRO A 221 -105.21 -14.63 -50.23
C PRO A 221 -106.71 -14.92 -50.39
N GLU A 222 -107.17 -15.09 -51.63
CA GLU A 222 -108.56 -15.44 -51.94
C GLU A 222 -108.93 -16.81 -51.33
N GLY A 223 -109.97 -16.84 -50.50
CA GLY A 223 -110.47 -18.06 -49.83
C GLY A 223 -110.05 -18.24 -48.36
N LEU A 224 -109.24 -17.35 -47.79
CA LEU A 224 -108.84 -17.40 -46.38
C LEU A 224 -109.87 -16.68 -45.46
N SER A 225 -110.12 -17.21 -44.26
CA SER A 225 -110.97 -16.54 -43.27
C SER A 225 -110.24 -15.37 -42.59
N THR A 226 -110.96 -14.29 -42.30
CA THR A 226 -110.43 -13.09 -41.64
C THR A 226 -109.77 -13.40 -40.28
N VAL A 227 -110.36 -14.31 -39.50
CA VAL A 227 -109.80 -14.76 -38.21
C VAL A 227 -108.47 -15.50 -38.37
N ALA A 228 -108.29 -16.27 -39.45
CA ALA A 228 -107.02 -16.95 -39.74
C ALA A 228 -105.95 -15.95 -40.19
N TRP A 229 -106.31 -14.93 -40.97
CA TRP A 229 -105.43 -13.83 -41.37
C TRP A 229 -104.93 -13.02 -40.16
N GLU A 230 -105.82 -12.65 -39.24
CA GLU A 230 -105.46 -11.92 -38.02
C GLU A 230 -104.50 -12.71 -37.13
N ARG A 231 -104.74 -14.02 -36.95
CA ARG A 231 -103.82 -14.90 -36.21
C ARG A 231 -102.45 -15.01 -36.88
N PHE A 232 -102.40 -15.10 -38.21
CA PHE A 232 -101.15 -15.10 -38.97
C PHE A 232 -100.37 -13.80 -38.77
N CYS A 233 -101.04 -12.65 -38.89
CA CYS A 233 -100.43 -11.33 -38.67
C CYS A 233 -99.87 -11.20 -37.24
N GLN A 234 -100.61 -11.67 -36.23
CA GLN A 234 -100.14 -11.69 -34.84
C GLN A 234 -98.89 -12.57 -34.63
N ILE A 235 -98.88 -13.79 -35.19
CA ILE A 235 -97.71 -14.69 -35.09
C ILE A 235 -96.50 -14.09 -35.80
N ARG A 236 -96.72 -13.47 -36.97
CA ARG A 236 -95.68 -12.81 -37.76
C ARG A 236 -95.07 -11.63 -37.00
N ARG A 237 -95.91 -10.75 -36.42
CA ARG A 237 -95.46 -9.64 -35.55
C ARG A 237 -94.70 -10.15 -34.34
N ALA A 238 -95.21 -11.15 -33.64
CA ALA A 238 -94.53 -11.75 -32.48
C ALA A 238 -93.14 -12.32 -32.86
N LYS A 239 -93.03 -12.97 -34.02
CA LYS A 239 -91.75 -13.47 -34.55
C LYS A 239 -90.78 -12.32 -34.85
N VAL A 240 -91.20 -11.32 -35.61
CA VAL A 240 -90.37 -10.15 -35.96
C VAL A 240 -89.90 -9.40 -34.72
N GLU A 241 -90.78 -9.19 -33.74
CA GLU A 241 -90.41 -8.59 -32.46
C GLU A 241 -89.37 -9.44 -31.70
N SER A 242 -89.53 -10.77 -31.70
CA SER A 242 -88.58 -11.67 -31.04
C SER A 242 -87.21 -11.64 -31.71
N GLU A 243 -87.15 -11.60 -33.03
CA GLU A 243 -85.91 -11.49 -33.81
C GLU A 243 -85.22 -10.15 -33.58
N GLN A 244 -85.98 -9.05 -33.52
CA GLN A 244 -85.43 -7.74 -33.22
C GLN A 244 -84.92 -7.63 -31.77
N LYS A 245 -85.62 -8.27 -30.82
CA LYS A 245 -85.14 -8.42 -29.44
C LYS A 245 -83.84 -9.22 -29.38
N VAL A 246 -83.67 -10.25 -30.21
CA VAL A 246 -82.41 -10.99 -30.30
C VAL A 246 -81.31 -10.13 -30.91
N LYS A 247 -81.58 -9.42 -32.01
CA LYS A 247 -80.61 -8.53 -32.68
C LYS A 247 -80.10 -7.42 -31.75
N THR A 248 -81.01 -6.72 -31.06
CA THR A 248 -80.64 -5.66 -30.11
C THR A 248 -79.82 -6.20 -28.94
N LYS A 249 -80.19 -7.36 -28.37
CA LYS A 249 -79.39 -8.02 -27.33
C LYS A 249 -78.03 -8.50 -27.84
N ALA A 250 -77.94 -8.97 -29.08
CA ALA A 250 -76.67 -9.38 -29.68
C ALA A 250 -75.72 -8.18 -29.87
N LEU A 251 -76.25 -7.03 -30.28
CA LEU A 251 -75.48 -5.77 -30.41
C LEU A 251 -74.98 -5.27 -29.06
N THR A 252 -75.84 -5.19 -28.04
CA THR A 252 -75.41 -4.75 -26.70
C THR A 252 -74.39 -5.71 -26.08
N LEU A 253 -74.56 -7.02 -26.31
CA LEU A 253 -73.58 -8.03 -25.87
C LEU A 253 -72.24 -7.84 -26.59
N ALA A 254 -72.24 -7.54 -27.89
CA ALA A 254 -71.02 -7.25 -28.65
C ALA A 254 -70.31 -5.98 -28.14
N GLU A 255 -71.06 -4.90 -27.84
CA GLU A 255 -70.51 -3.68 -27.25
C GLU A 255 -69.90 -3.92 -25.86
N MET A 256 -70.61 -4.67 -25.00
CA MET A 256 -70.11 -5.05 -23.68
C MET A 256 -68.85 -5.91 -23.77
N GLN A 257 -68.81 -6.86 -24.71
CA GLN A 257 -67.63 -7.69 -24.97
C GLN A 257 -66.45 -6.86 -25.47
N ALA A 258 -66.68 -5.92 -26.39
CA ALA A 258 -65.64 -5.02 -26.88
C ALA A 258 -65.07 -4.13 -25.76
N PHE A 259 -65.94 -3.58 -24.90
CA PHE A 259 -65.52 -2.79 -23.73
C PHE A 259 -64.71 -3.64 -22.73
N LEU A 260 -65.16 -4.85 -22.43
CA LEU A 260 -64.46 -5.77 -21.54
C LEU A 260 -63.09 -6.13 -22.11
N GLN A 261 -63.02 -6.42 -23.42
CA GLN A 261 -61.77 -6.70 -24.10
C GLN A 261 -60.80 -5.53 -24.06
N LYS A 262 -61.27 -4.29 -24.29
CA LYS A 262 -60.47 -3.08 -24.12
C LYS A 262 -59.89 -2.98 -22.71
N LYS A 263 -60.69 -3.23 -21.67
CA LYS A 263 -60.22 -3.20 -20.27
C LYS A 263 -59.23 -4.31 -19.94
N ARG A 264 -59.40 -5.52 -20.50
CA ARG A 264 -58.40 -6.59 -20.38
C ARG A 264 -57.08 -6.22 -21.03
N ASN A 265 -57.12 -5.58 -22.20
CA ASN A 265 -55.90 -5.16 -22.90
C ASN A 265 -55.17 -4.06 -22.13
N GLU A 266 -55.89 -3.06 -21.60
CA GLU A 266 -55.31 -2.01 -20.74
C GLU A 266 -54.65 -2.62 -19.47
N ASP A 267 -55.28 -3.64 -18.87
CA ASP A 267 -54.72 -4.30 -17.69
C ASP A 267 -53.46 -5.12 -17.99
N LYS A 268 -53.47 -5.89 -19.09
CA LYS A 268 -52.29 -6.63 -19.56
C LYS A 268 -51.13 -5.68 -19.85
N ALA A 269 -51.38 -4.57 -20.56
CA ALA A 269 -50.35 -3.58 -20.86
C ALA A 269 -49.77 -2.93 -19.59
N ALA A 270 -50.60 -2.68 -18.56
CA ALA A 270 -50.13 -2.18 -17.29
C ALA A 270 -49.30 -3.22 -16.51
N GLN A 271 -49.72 -4.49 -16.52
CA GLN A 271 -48.97 -5.61 -15.91
C GLN A 271 -47.62 -5.82 -16.59
N GLU A 272 -47.56 -5.77 -17.91
CA GLU A 272 -46.30 -5.86 -18.67
C GLU A 272 -45.34 -4.73 -18.33
N LYS A 273 -45.82 -3.48 -18.24
CA LYS A 273 -45.00 -2.34 -17.81
C LYS A 273 -44.42 -2.54 -16.42
N ILE A 274 -45.23 -3.01 -15.47
CA ILE A 274 -44.78 -3.30 -14.10
C ILE A 274 -43.72 -4.41 -14.11
N LYS A 275 -43.96 -5.49 -14.85
CA LYS A 275 -43.02 -6.60 -15.00
C LYS A 275 -41.68 -6.11 -15.56
N ASN A 276 -41.69 -5.38 -16.67
CA ASN A 276 -40.47 -4.85 -17.29
C ASN A 276 -39.67 -3.93 -16.34
N LEU A 277 -40.35 -3.05 -15.59
CA LEU A 277 -39.71 -2.18 -14.61
C LEU A 277 -39.12 -2.97 -13.44
N SER A 278 -39.83 -4.00 -12.96
CA SER A 278 -39.32 -4.89 -11.90
C SER A 278 -38.10 -5.68 -12.36
N GLU A 279 -38.11 -6.20 -13.59
CA GLU A 279 -36.97 -6.92 -14.18
C GLU A 279 -35.76 -6.00 -14.36
N ALA A 280 -35.98 -4.76 -14.80
CA ALA A 280 -34.91 -3.77 -14.94
C ALA A 280 -34.26 -3.42 -13.58
N LEU A 281 -35.05 -3.26 -12.52
CA LEU A 281 -34.52 -3.07 -11.16
C LEU A 281 -33.78 -4.31 -10.65
N HIS A 282 -34.33 -5.50 -10.90
CA HIS A 282 -33.65 -6.74 -10.53
C HIS A 282 -32.29 -6.87 -11.21
N ARG A 283 -32.18 -6.56 -12.50
CA ARG A 283 -30.89 -6.54 -13.21
C ARG A 283 -29.91 -5.56 -12.59
N LYS A 284 -30.31 -4.30 -12.40
CA LYS A 284 -29.47 -3.28 -11.76
C LYS A 284 -28.96 -3.72 -10.38
N ARG A 285 -29.82 -4.38 -9.59
CA ARG A 285 -29.45 -4.94 -8.29
C ARG A 285 -28.44 -6.08 -8.42
N THR A 286 -28.64 -6.99 -9.37
CA THR A 286 -27.69 -8.08 -9.64
C THR A 286 -26.35 -7.52 -10.10
N ASP A 287 -26.34 -6.52 -10.97
CA ASP A 287 -25.12 -5.88 -11.44
C ASP A 287 -24.36 -5.26 -10.26
N LEU A 288 -25.03 -4.52 -9.38
CA LEU A 288 -24.39 -3.95 -8.18
C LEU A 288 -23.87 -5.04 -7.21
N LEU A 289 -24.54 -6.18 -7.11
CA LEU A 289 -24.09 -7.28 -6.24
C LEU A 289 -22.88 -8.02 -6.81
N MET A 290 -22.74 -8.07 -8.14
CA MET A 290 -21.63 -8.74 -8.81
C MET A 290 -20.42 -7.81 -9.01
N ASP A 291 -20.66 -6.52 -9.16
CA ASP A 291 -19.63 -5.49 -9.32
C ASP A 291 -19.01 -5.14 -7.97
N THR A 292 -18.06 -5.97 -7.53
CA THR A 292 -17.31 -5.74 -6.29
C THR A 292 -16.08 -4.89 -6.59
N MET A 293 -15.99 -3.73 -5.95
CA MET A 293 -14.81 -2.89 -6.08
C MET A 293 -13.59 -3.54 -5.43
N VAL A 294 -12.52 -3.68 -6.21
CA VAL A 294 -11.22 -4.17 -5.75
C VAL A 294 -10.18 -3.06 -5.91
N GLN A 295 -9.62 -2.63 -4.79
CA GLN A 295 -8.55 -1.64 -4.79
C GLN A 295 -7.19 -2.33 -4.95
N ILE A 296 -6.41 -1.89 -5.94
CA ILE A 296 -5.06 -2.41 -6.20
C ILE A 296 -4.06 -1.25 -6.10
N ILE A 297 -3.00 -1.45 -5.31
CA ILE A 297 -1.91 -0.48 -5.19
C ILE A 297 -0.87 -0.80 -6.26
N LEU A 298 -0.59 0.16 -7.14
CA LEU A 298 0.43 0.07 -8.17
C LEU A 298 1.44 1.21 -8.00
N LYS A 299 2.72 0.93 -8.25
CA LYS A 299 3.76 1.96 -8.14
C LYS A 299 3.82 2.81 -9.40
N GLN A 300 4.21 4.08 -9.26
CA GLN A 300 4.48 4.97 -10.39
C GLN A 300 5.50 4.33 -11.34
N GLY A 301 5.21 4.35 -12.65
CA GLY A 301 5.97 3.67 -13.70
C GLY A 301 5.51 2.24 -14.04
N GLN A 302 4.58 1.66 -13.27
CA GLN A 302 3.83 0.46 -13.68
C GLN A 302 2.51 0.82 -14.36
N VAL A 303 1.95 1.97 -13.99
CA VAL A 303 0.77 2.58 -14.59
C VAL A 303 1.12 4.02 -14.94
N GLU A 304 0.85 4.42 -16.18
CA GLU A 304 0.89 5.82 -16.59
C GLU A 304 -0.52 6.33 -16.86
N VAL A 305 -0.75 7.59 -16.51
CA VAL A 305 -2.00 8.30 -16.78
C VAL A 305 -1.76 9.16 -18.00
N THR A 306 -2.62 9.04 -19.01
CA THR A 306 -2.47 9.77 -20.29
C THR A 306 -2.63 11.29 -20.10
N THR A 307 -3.36 11.71 -19.07
CA THR A 307 -3.58 13.12 -18.72
C THR A 307 -2.66 13.56 -17.58
N THR A 308 -1.82 14.56 -17.87
CA THR A 308 -0.93 15.22 -16.91
C THR A 308 -1.63 16.19 -15.95
N ASP A 309 -2.95 16.36 -16.04
CA ASP A 309 -3.70 17.32 -15.23
C ASP A 309 -4.25 16.64 -13.95
N PRO A 310 -3.70 16.96 -12.77
CA PRO A 310 -4.15 16.39 -11.50
C PRO A 310 -5.55 16.88 -11.06
N THR A 311 -6.15 17.83 -11.78
CA THR A 311 -7.48 18.38 -11.47
C THR A 311 -8.61 17.82 -12.32
N ALA A 312 -8.31 17.04 -13.36
CA ALA A 312 -9.33 16.34 -14.14
C ALA A 312 -9.97 15.27 -13.27
N ALA A 313 -11.29 15.36 -13.05
CA ALA A 313 -12.04 14.41 -12.24
C ALA A 313 -11.85 12.99 -12.80
N ASN A 314 -11.12 12.15 -12.04
CA ASN A 314 -10.53 10.87 -12.44
C ASN A 314 -11.53 9.72 -12.70
N ALA A 315 -12.79 10.00 -13.04
CA ALA A 315 -13.80 8.95 -13.24
C ALA A 315 -13.61 8.21 -14.59
N ASP A 316 -13.10 8.90 -15.62
CA ASP A 316 -12.98 8.38 -16.99
C ASP A 316 -11.54 8.43 -17.54
N THR A 317 -10.54 8.33 -16.67
CA THR A 317 -9.14 8.29 -17.08
C THR A 317 -8.69 6.87 -17.37
N ASP A 318 -8.40 6.57 -18.64
CA ASP A 318 -7.79 5.31 -19.03
C ASP A 318 -6.39 5.18 -18.45
N PHE A 319 -6.18 4.14 -17.64
CA PHE A 319 -4.89 3.80 -17.05
C PHE A 319 -4.15 2.80 -17.94
N ILE A 320 -2.93 3.14 -18.38
CA ILE A 320 -2.11 2.26 -19.21
C ILE A 320 -1.15 1.47 -18.31
N LEU A 321 -1.38 0.16 -18.20
CA LEU A 321 -0.49 -0.76 -17.46
C LEU A 321 0.65 -1.22 -18.37
N TYR A 322 1.90 -0.95 -17.97
CA TYR A 322 3.07 -1.47 -18.68
C TYR A 322 3.47 -2.83 -18.14
N HIS A 323 3.70 -3.78 -19.05
CA HIS A 323 4.28 -5.06 -18.66
C HIS A 323 5.69 -4.86 -18.10
N ARG A 324 5.95 -5.47 -16.94
CA ARG A 324 7.21 -5.30 -16.19
C ARG A 324 8.46 -5.57 -17.04
N SER A 325 8.38 -6.49 -18.02
CA SER A 325 9.51 -6.79 -18.91
C SER A 325 9.99 -5.57 -19.69
N VAL A 326 9.12 -4.64 -20.07
CA VAL A 326 9.50 -3.45 -20.84
C VAL A 326 10.41 -2.56 -20.00
N VAL A 327 10.03 -2.31 -18.75
CA VAL A 327 10.81 -1.51 -17.80
C VAL A 327 12.10 -2.22 -17.41
N ASP A 328 12.05 -3.53 -17.14
CA ASP A 328 13.22 -4.29 -16.73
C ASP A 328 14.23 -4.46 -17.89
N ASN A 329 13.77 -4.59 -19.13
CA ASN A 329 14.61 -4.56 -20.32
C ASN A 329 15.27 -3.19 -20.51
N LEU A 330 14.52 -2.10 -20.35
CA LEU A 330 15.09 -0.76 -20.44
C LEU A 330 16.15 -0.53 -19.34
N ARG A 331 15.88 -0.98 -18.11
CA ARG A 331 16.84 -0.92 -17.01
C ARG A 331 18.11 -1.73 -17.27
N SER A 332 18.00 -2.91 -17.90
CA SER A 332 19.18 -3.72 -18.24
C SER A 332 20.04 -3.04 -19.28
N VAL A 333 19.41 -2.43 -20.30
CA VAL A 333 20.08 -1.63 -21.34
C VAL A 333 20.76 -0.39 -20.73
N ILE A 334 20.06 0.35 -19.87
CA ILE A 334 20.64 1.52 -19.18
C ILE A 334 21.85 1.10 -18.33
N ARG A 335 21.76 -0.04 -17.63
CA ARG A 335 22.87 -0.55 -16.82
C ARG A 335 24.07 -0.93 -17.66
N THR A 336 23.87 -1.64 -18.78
CA THR A 336 24.97 -2.01 -19.67
C THR A 336 25.63 -0.78 -20.30
N LEU A 337 24.85 0.23 -20.71
CA LEU A 337 25.40 1.50 -21.20
C LEU A 337 26.17 2.26 -20.11
N ALA A 338 25.68 2.26 -18.87
CA ALA A 338 26.37 2.88 -17.75
C ALA A 338 27.68 2.17 -17.42
N GLU A 339 27.70 0.83 -17.41
CA GLU A 339 28.90 0.02 -17.21
C GLU A 339 29.94 0.26 -18.31
N GLN A 340 29.51 0.34 -19.58
CA GLN A 340 30.38 0.69 -20.70
C GLN A 340 30.98 2.09 -20.54
N LYS A 341 30.17 3.07 -20.13
CA LYS A 341 30.65 4.43 -19.87
C LYS A 341 31.66 4.46 -18.72
N ILE A 342 31.39 3.75 -17.62
CA ILE A 342 32.31 3.66 -16.49
C ILE A 342 33.62 2.99 -16.92
N ALA A 343 33.56 1.89 -17.68
CA ALA A 343 34.74 1.20 -18.19
C ALA A 343 35.59 2.13 -19.08
N SER A 344 34.96 2.89 -19.98
CA SER A 344 35.65 3.89 -20.80
C SER A 344 36.27 5.01 -19.95
N MET A 345 35.55 5.50 -18.94
CA MET A 345 36.10 6.51 -18.01
C MET A 345 37.29 5.98 -17.21
N VAL A 346 37.26 4.73 -16.77
CA VAL A 346 38.37 4.07 -16.06
C VAL A 346 39.57 3.90 -16.99
N ALA A 347 39.36 3.43 -18.22
CA ALA A 347 40.44 3.31 -19.20
C ALA A 347 41.10 4.68 -19.48
N CYS A 348 40.31 5.74 -19.68
CA CYS A 348 40.82 7.10 -19.85
C CYS A 348 41.61 7.58 -18.63
N LYS A 349 41.12 7.31 -17.42
CA LYS A 349 41.84 7.62 -16.18
C LYS A 349 43.19 6.91 -16.13
N ASP A 350 43.24 5.62 -16.44
CA ASP A 350 44.46 4.82 -16.36
C ASP A 350 45.48 5.22 -17.43
N VAL A 351 45.04 5.56 -18.64
CA VAL A 351 45.89 6.16 -19.68
C VAL A 351 46.49 7.48 -19.19
N ARG A 352 45.68 8.35 -18.58
CA ARG A 352 46.15 9.64 -18.05
C ARG A 352 47.15 9.45 -16.91
N LYS A 353 46.91 8.46 -16.03
CA LYS A 353 47.85 8.07 -14.97
C LYS A 353 49.18 7.59 -15.55
N GLY A 354 49.13 6.73 -16.58
CA GLY A 354 50.32 6.24 -17.29
C GLY A 354 51.11 7.36 -17.96
N MET A 355 50.43 8.32 -18.61
CA MET A 355 51.06 9.49 -19.22
C MET A 355 51.79 10.35 -18.18
N ILE A 356 51.15 10.65 -17.04
CA ILE A 356 51.77 11.41 -15.94
C ILE A 356 52.99 10.68 -15.38
N GLN A 357 52.89 9.36 -15.23
CA GLN A 357 54.00 8.56 -14.73
C GLN A 357 55.18 8.56 -15.71
N LEU A 358 54.93 8.35 -17.01
CA LEU A 358 55.95 8.42 -18.05
C LEU A 358 56.59 9.81 -18.17
N GLU A 359 55.81 10.88 -18.01
CA GLU A 359 56.34 12.25 -17.97
C GLU A 359 57.28 12.46 -16.77
N TRP A 360 56.91 11.94 -15.61
CA TRP A 360 57.76 11.98 -14.42
C TRP A 360 59.06 11.18 -14.64
N GLU A 361 58.97 9.95 -15.16
CA GLU A 361 60.14 9.11 -15.49
C GLU A 361 61.05 9.82 -16.50
N ASN A 362 60.50 10.44 -17.53
CA ASN A 362 61.26 11.25 -18.49
C ASN A 362 61.96 12.44 -17.82
N LYS A 363 61.29 13.14 -16.89
CA LYS A 363 61.92 14.25 -16.14
C LYS A 363 63.08 13.75 -15.28
N VAL A 364 62.92 12.61 -14.62
CA VAL A 364 63.99 11.98 -13.83
C VAL A 364 65.18 11.63 -14.72
N MET A 365 64.94 10.96 -15.86
CA MET A 365 66.00 10.60 -16.80
C MET A 365 66.73 11.84 -17.37
N ARG A 366 66.00 12.91 -17.73
CA ARG A 366 66.62 14.17 -18.14
C ARG A 366 67.52 14.76 -17.06
N LYS A 367 67.08 14.75 -15.80
CA LYS A 367 67.90 15.22 -14.66
C LYS A 367 69.12 14.35 -14.42
N GLN A 368 69.02 13.04 -14.62
CA GLN A 368 70.18 12.15 -14.56
C GLN A 368 71.18 12.43 -15.70
N ILE A 369 70.68 12.72 -16.91
CA ILE A 369 71.54 13.11 -18.03
C ILE A 369 72.26 14.43 -17.72
N GLU A 370 71.56 15.43 -17.20
CA GLU A 370 72.16 16.69 -16.75
C GLU A 370 73.25 16.45 -15.68
N ASP A 371 72.95 15.66 -14.65
CA ASP A 371 73.91 15.30 -13.59
C ASP A 371 75.15 14.56 -14.15
N LEU A 372 74.97 13.71 -15.17
CA LEU A 372 76.08 13.04 -15.86
C LEU A 372 76.93 14.02 -16.68
N TYR A 373 76.32 14.98 -17.39
CA TYR A 373 77.06 16.04 -18.09
C TYR A 373 77.84 16.94 -17.13
N ASP A 374 77.23 17.28 -15.98
CA ASP A 374 77.92 18.06 -14.94
C ASP A 374 79.10 17.29 -14.37
N LYS A 375 78.95 15.99 -14.12
CA LYS A 375 80.07 15.11 -13.72
C LYS A 375 81.16 15.05 -14.78
N GLU A 376 80.80 14.90 -16.06
CA GLU A 376 81.76 14.89 -17.16
C GLU A 376 82.54 16.22 -17.22
N LYS A 377 81.84 17.34 -17.11
CA LYS A 377 82.45 18.67 -17.07
C LYS A 377 83.38 18.80 -15.87
N ASN A 378 82.97 18.36 -14.69
CA ASN A 378 83.81 18.37 -13.49
C ASN A 378 85.07 17.52 -13.66
N ILE A 379 84.97 16.34 -14.29
CA ILE A 379 86.11 15.48 -14.61
C ILE A 379 87.03 16.15 -15.64
N LYS A 380 86.49 16.80 -16.67
CA LYS A 380 87.29 17.55 -17.66
C LYS A 380 87.98 18.78 -17.06
N MET A 381 87.36 19.42 -16.06
CA MET A 381 87.91 20.59 -15.36
C MET A 381 88.91 20.21 -14.26
N LEU A 382 88.94 18.94 -13.83
CA LEU A 382 89.96 18.39 -12.95
C LEU A 382 91.31 18.34 -13.68
N ARG A 383 92.10 19.41 -13.55
CA ARG A 383 93.52 19.39 -13.87
C ARG A 383 94.28 18.77 -12.71
N LEU A 384 94.84 17.59 -12.92
CA LEU A 384 95.79 16.99 -11.98
C LEU A 384 97.08 17.83 -11.99
N SER A 385 97.45 18.38 -10.84
CA SER A 385 98.77 19.01 -10.64
C SER A 385 99.87 17.95 -10.77
N GLU A 386 101.04 18.31 -11.32
CA GLU A 386 102.16 17.39 -11.59
C GLU A 386 102.61 16.58 -10.35
N GLU A 387 102.37 17.08 -9.14
CA GLU A 387 102.62 16.35 -7.88
C GLU A 387 101.64 15.18 -7.64
N GLN A 388 100.40 15.26 -8.15
CA GLN A 388 99.41 14.19 -8.03
C GLN A 388 99.63 13.05 -9.04
N GLN A 389 100.35 13.30 -10.14
CA GLN A 389 100.60 12.33 -11.22
C GLN A 389 101.71 11.32 -10.85
N LYS A 390 102.65 11.71 -9.97
CA LYS A 390 103.67 10.80 -9.41
C LYS A 390 103.19 10.03 -8.18
N MET A 391 102.29 10.61 -7.38
CA MET A 391 101.68 9.92 -6.22
C MET A 391 100.64 8.87 -6.65
N THR A 392 99.94 9.08 -7.78
CA THR A 392 98.90 8.16 -8.25
C THR A 392 99.45 6.79 -8.57
N VAL A 393 100.53 6.62 -9.34
CA VAL A 393 100.96 5.28 -9.80
C VAL A 393 101.28 4.30 -8.65
N ILE A 394 101.84 4.79 -7.54
CA ILE A 394 102.23 3.96 -6.39
C ILE A 394 101.10 3.83 -5.37
N HIS A 395 100.32 4.89 -5.12
CA HIS A 395 99.20 4.86 -4.18
C HIS A 395 97.95 4.19 -4.77
N THR A 396 97.70 4.33 -6.08
CA THR A 396 96.57 3.67 -6.76
C THR A 396 96.79 2.17 -6.85
N SER A 397 98.00 1.64 -7.09
CA SER A 397 98.15 0.17 -7.13
C SER A 397 97.85 -0.49 -5.76
N LYS A 398 98.23 0.16 -4.66
CA LYS A 398 97.91 -0.31 -3.30
C LYS A 398 96.43 -0.13 -2.95
N GLN A 399 95.82 0.99 -3.32
CA GLN A 399 94.37 1.21 -3.15
C GLN A 399 93.52 0.33 -4.07
N ILE A 400 93.97 0.05 -5.28
CA ILE A 400 93.31 -0.88 -6.21
C ILE A 400 93.40 -2.29 -5.63
N SER A 401 94.56 -2.75 -5.15
CA SER A 401 94.66 -4.05 -4.47
C SER A 401 93.80 -4.13 -3.19
N SER A 402 93.67 -3.05 -2.41
CA SER A 402 92.80 -3.06 -1.22
C SER A 402 91.32 -3.01 -1.59
N LEU A 403 90.94 -2.27 -2.63
CA LEU A 403 89.58 -2.22 -3.17
C LEU A 403 89.21 -3.54 -3.86
N GLU A 404 90.09 -4.16 -4.61
CA GLU A 404 89.89 -5.49 -5.21
C GLU A 404 89.68 -6.56 -4.12
N LYS A 405 90.46 -6.51 -3.03
CA LYS A 405 90.24 -7.38 -1.86
C LYS A 405 88.90 -7.09 -1.17
N SER A 406 88.50 -5.81 -1.08
CA SER A 406 87.21 -5.39 -0.52
C SER A 406 86.04 -5.82 -1.40
N ILE A 407 86.17 -5.71 -2.73
CA ILE A 407 85.19 -6.16 -3.72
C ILE A 407 85.06 -7.68 -3.66
N ALA A 408 86.16 -8.42 -3.63
CA ALA A 408 86.12 -9.88 -3.47
C ALA A 408 85.46 -10.29 -2.14
N LEU A 409 85.69 -9.55 -1.06
CA LEU A 409 85.00 -9.77 0.22
C LEU A 409 83.50 -9.45 0.12
N MET A 410 83.13 -8.37 -0.58
CA MET A 410 81.73 -8.00 -0.83
C MET A 410 81.02 -9.02 -1.73
N GLU A 411 81.67 -9.54 -2.75
CA GLU A 411 81.12 -10.57 -3.64
C GLU A 411 80.90 -11.88 -2.87
N THR A 412 81.85 -12.29 -2.04
CA THR A 412 81.72 -13.51 -1.23
C THR A 412 80.64 -13.37 -0.14
N THR A 413 80.52 -12.20 0.49
CA THR A 413 79.43 -11.92 1.45
C THR A 413 78.07 -11.79 0.77
N HIS A 414 77.99 -11.15 -0.39
CA HIS A 414 76.78 -11.08 -1.20
C HIS A 414 76.33 -12.48 -1.65
N LYS A 415 77.25 -13.31 -2.16
CA LYS A 415 76.97 -14.70 -2.55
C LYS A 415 76.43 -15.52 -1.38
N LYS A 416 76.99 -15.35 -0.18
CA LYS A 416 76.47 -15.96 1.06
C LYS A 416 75.07 -15.43 1.42
N SER A 417 74.82 -14.12 1.31
CA SER A 417 73.52 -13.51 1.57
C SER A 417 72.45 -14.01 0.59
N VAL A 418 72.78 -14.10 -0.70
CA VAL A 418 71.90 -14.64 -1.75
C VAL A 418 71.57 -16.10 -1.46
N GLN A 419 72.56 -16.93 -1.10
CA GLN A 419 72.31 -18.32 -0.71
C GLN A 419 71.40 -18.45 0.53
N GLN A 420 71.58 -17.60 1.54
CA GLN A 420 70.69 -17.57 2.71
C GLN A 420 69.26 -17.17 2.33
N ARG A 421 69.09 -16.18 1.46
CA ARG A 421 67.78 -15.76 0.95
C ARG A 421 67.11 -16.87 0.13
N LEU A 422 67.85 -17.55 -0.75
CA LEU A 422 67.34 -18.69 -1.52
C LEU A 422 66.86 -19.83 -0.59
N ARG A 423 67.64 -20.18 0.44
CA ARG A 423 67.21 -21.17 1.45
C ARG A 423 65.94 -20.74 2.18
N LYS A 424 65.80 -19.45 2.49
CA LYS A 424 64.60 -18.92 3.15
C LYS A 424 63.37 -18.95 2.24
N ILE A 425 63.54 -18.64 0.94
CA ILE A 425 62.49 -18.78 -0.08
C ILE A 425 62.05 -20.24 -0.18
N GLU A 426 62.98 -21.18 -0.21
CA GLU A 426 62.66 -22.61 -0.28
C GLU A 426 61.88 -23.09 0.95
N GLN A 427 62.24 -22.63 2.15
CA GLN A 427 61.50 -22.92 3.38
C GLN A 427 60.08 -22.32 3.36
N LEU A 428 59.92 -21.10 2.86
CA LEU A 428 58.61 -20.45 2.71
C LEU A 428 57.74 -21.21 1.71
N ASN A 429 58.30 -21.63 0.57
CA ASN A 429 57.58 -22.42 -0.42
C ASN A 429 57.13 -23.77 0.14
N LYS A 430 57.97 -24.48 0.92
CA LYS A 430 57.58 -25.71 1.62
C LYS A 430 56.43 -25.47 2.61
N ARG A 431 56.46 -24.37 3.36
CA ARG A 431 55.36 -23.97 4.27
C ARG A 431 54.08 -23.62 3.53
N ALA A 432 54.17 -22.90 2.41
CA ALA A 432 53.04 -22.56 1.57
C ALA A 432 52.37 -23.81 1.00
N ALA A 433 53.17 -24.76 0.47
CA ALA A 433 52.67 -26.04 -0.03
C ALA A 433 51.99 -26.87 1.08
N ALA A 434 52.58 -26.93 2.27
CA ALA A 434 51.97 -27.63 3.42
C ALA A 434 50.64 -26.98 3.85
N LYS A 435 50.54 -25.64 3.79
CA LYS A 435 49.31 -24.91 4.12
C LYS A 435 48.24 -25.12 3.05
N ALA A 436 48.61 -25.08 1.77
CA ALA A 436 47.70 -25.39 0.66
C ALA A 436 47.13 -26.81 0.76
N LYS A 437 47.95 -27.81 1.11
CA LYS A 437 47.48 -29.19 1.33
C LYS A 437 46.50 -29.28 2.49
N LYS A 438 46.72 -28.55 3.59
CA LYS A 438 45.78 -28.49 4.72
C LYS A 438 44.46 -27.81 4.33
N SER A 439 44.52 -26.70 3.59
CA SER A 439 43.33 -26.00 3.08
C SER A 439 42.50 -26.90 2.17
N ALA A 440 43.12 -27.62 1.24
CA ALA A 440 42.42 -28.55 0.36
C ALA A 440 41.74 -29.69 1.15
N ASN A 441 42.36 -30.20 2.22
CA ASN A 441 41.75 -31.22 3.06
C ASN A 441 40.54 -30.69 3.84
N LEU A 442 40.62 -29.46 4.34
CA LEU A 442 39.47 -28.80 5.00
C LEU A 442 38.33 -28.53 4.02
N GLU A 443 38.64 -28.11 2.79
CA GLU A 443 37.63 -27.95 1.73
C GLU A 443 36.95 -29.28 1.38
N GLN A 444 37.69 -30.39 1.41
CA GLN A 444 37.13 -31.72 1.18
C GLN A 444 36.21 -32.19 2.34
N GLN A 445 36.47 -31.75 3.58
CA GLN A 445 35.65 -32.10 4.76
C GLN A 445 34.40 -31.21 4.91
N LEU A 446 34.37 -30.05 4.25
CA LEU A 446 33.29 -29.07 4.35
C LEU A 446 31.91 -29.61 3.93
N PRO A 447 31.76 -30.42 2.86
CA PRO A 447 30.47 -30.96 2.45
C PRO A 447 29.88 -31.93 3.48
N GLU A 448 30.70 -32.74 4.14
CA GLU A 448 30.25 -33.70 5.16
C GLU A 448 29.76 -32.97 6.43
N MET A 449 30.46 -31.90 6.83
CA MET A 449 29.99 -31.01 7.89
C MET A 449 28.70 -30.27 7.52
N GLN A 450 28.54 -29.86 6.26
CA GLN A 450 27.29 -29.23 5.80
C GLN A 450 26.11 -30.20 5.86
N VAL A 451 26.30 -31.46 5.44
CA VAL A 451 25.25 -32.49 5.52
C VAL A 451 24.84 -32.76 6.97
N THR A 452 25.81 -32.88 7.89
CA THR A 452 25.50 -33.12 9.32
C THR A 452 24.77 -31.94 9.96
N VAL A 453 25.15 -30.69 9.66
CA VAL A 453 24.41 -29.50 10.12
C VAL A 453 23.00 -29.46 9.54
N MET A 454 22.83 -29.78 8.26
CA MET A 454 21.52 -29.79 7.62
C MET A 454 20.58 -30.84 8.25
N CYS A 455 21.10 -32.02 8.60
CA CYS A 455 20.35 -33.03 9.34
C CYS A 455 19.94 -32.54 10.73
N LEU A 456 20.83 -31.90 11.48
CA LEU A 456 20.53 -31.36 12.81
C LEU A 456 19.46 -30.27 12.77
N VAL A 457 19.53 -29.37 11.78
CA VAL A 457 18.52 -28.33 11.55
C VAL A 457 17.17 -28.95 11.24
N TRP A 458 17.14 -30.00 10.41
CA TRP A 458 15.91 -30.72 10.11
C TRP A 458 15.29 -31.38 11.35
N TYR A 459 16.11 -32.03 12.20
CA TYR A 459 15.62 -32.61 13.46
C TYR A 459 15.09 -31.55 14.44
N LEU A 460 15.72 -30.39 14.53
CA LEU A 460 15.23 -29.28 15.36
C LEU A 460 13.89 -28.72 14.85
N ALA A 461 13.75 -28.53 13.55
CA ALA A 461 12.50 -28.07 12.94
C ALA A 461 11.35 -29.07 13.16
N MET A 462 11.63 -30.38 13.12
CA MET A 462 10.65 -31.41 13.44
C MET A 462 10.22 -31.36 14.91
N ALA A 463 11.16 -31.14 15.84
CA ALA A 463 10.86 -31.02 17.27
C ALA A 463 10.03 -29.76 17.61
N GLU A 464 10.30 -28.63 16.93
CA GLU A 464 9.51 -27.39 17.08
C GLU A 464 8.07 -27.57 16.58
N ASN A 465 7.89 -28.25 15.44
CA ASN A 465 6.57 -28.56 14.91
C ASN A 465 5.75 -29.47 15.85
N GLU A 466 6.39 -30.46 16.49
CA GLU A 466 5.74 -31.31 17.49
C GLU A 466 5.37 -30.57 18.78
N ALA A 467 6.17 -29.57 19.17
CA ALA A 467 5.86 -28.70 20.30
C ALA A 467 4.67 -27.79 19.99
N ALA A 468 4.63 -27.18 18.80
CA ALA A 468 3.52 -26.36 18.34
C ALA A 468 2.19 -27.16 18.28
N ALA A 469 2.22 -28.37 17.73
CA ALA A 469 1.05 -29.25 17.67
C ALA A 469 0.57 -29.71 19.07
N ARG A 470 1.46 -29.79 20.07
CA ARG A 470 1.06 -30.06 21.47
C ARG A 470 0.37 -28.86 22.11
N GLU A 471 0.87 -27.65 21.86
CA GLU A 471 0.28 -26.42 22.39
C GLU A 471 -1.13 -26.17 21.82
N GLU A 472 -1.33 -26.38 20.51
CA GLU A 472 -2.66 -26.27 19.89
C GLU A 472 -3.67 -27.24 20.51
N ARG A 473 -3.28 -28.51 20.69
CA ARG A 473 -4.12 -29.51 21.37
C ARG A 473 -4.45 -29.12 22.81
N TYR A 474 -3.48 -28.57 23.54
CA TYR A 474 -3.72 -28.08 24.90
C TYR A 474 -4.74 -26.93 24.90
N GLN A 475 -4.60 -25.95 24.00
CA GLN A 475 -5.55 -24.86 23.88
C GLN A 475 -6.96 -25.31 23.48
N GLU A 476 -7.09 -26.30 22.59
CA GLU A 476 -8.37 -26.91 22.27
C GLU A 476 -9.03 -27.58 23.47
N ILE A 477 -8.26 -28.33 24.27
CA ILE A 477 -8.75 -28.96 25.50
C ILE A 477 -9.24 -27.89 26.49
N VAL A 478 -8.48 -26.81 26.68
CA VAL A 478 -8.88 -25.70 27.56
C VAL A 478 -10.16 -25.02 27.05
N LYS A 479 -10.26 -24.72 25.74
CA LYS A 479 -11.46 -24.13 25.13
C LYS A 479 -12.66 -25.05 25.33
N ARG A 480 -12.52 -26.35 25.09
CA ARG A 480 -13.58 -27.35 25.28
C ARG A 480 -14.02 -27.45 26.74
N SER A 481 -13.08 -27.37 27.69
CA SER A 481 -13.41 -27.35 29.13
C SER A 481 -14.22 -26.11 29.51
N LYS A 482 -13.83 -24.92 29.03
CA LYS A 482 -14.56 -23.67 29.27
C LYS A 482 -15.98 -23.71 28.69
N LEU A 483 -16.14 -24.24 27.48
CA LEU A 483 -17.46 -24.38 26.85
C LEU A 483 -18.36 -25.36 27.61
N LYS A 484 -17.81 -26.47 28.11
CA LYS A 484 -18.55 -27.42 28.96
C LYS A 484 -19.01 -26.75 30.25
N GLU A 485 -18.15 -25.97 30.90
CA GLU A 485 -18.52 -25.26 32.12
C GLU A 485 -19.60 -24.21 31.87
N LEU A 486 -19.50 -23.46 30.77
CA LEU A 486 -20.53 -22.50 30.37
C LEU A 486 -21.88 -23.19 30.13
N ALA A 487 -21.88 -24.34 29.43
CA ALA A 487 -23.08 -25.12 29.19
C ALA A 487 -23.68 -25.67 30.50
N ARG A 488 -22.83 -26.09 31.46
CA ARG A 488 -23.26 -26.52 32.79
C ARG A 488 -23.99 -25.39 33.54
N VAL A 489 -23.39 -24.20 33.58
CA VAL A 489 -23.98 -23.02 34.23
C VAL A 489 -25.28 -22.59 33.54
N GLN A 490 -25.34 -22.65 32.21
CA GLN A 490 -26.56 -22.37 31.46
C GLN A 490 -27.68 -23.38 31.78
N ALA A 491 -27.35 -24.67 31.89
CA ALA A 491 -28.31 -25.70 32.27
C ALA A 491 -28.84 -25.49 33.71
N GLU A 492 -27.96 -25.12 34.65
CA GLU A 492 -28.36 -24.77 36.02
C GLU A 492 -29.29 -23.56 36.05
N ASN A 493 -28.99 -22.51 35.28
CA ASN A 493 -29.85 -21.33 35.17
C ASN A 493 -31.20 -21.65 34.54
N LEU A 494 -31.23 -22.50 33.50
CA LEU A 494 -32.49 -22.94 32.88
C LEU A 494 -33.32 -23.80 33.84
N ALA A 495 -32.69 -24.68 34.62
CA ALA A 495 -33.37 -25.45 35.65
C ALA A 495 -33.95 -24.55 36.75
N PHE A 496 -33.18 -23.55 37.19
CA PHE A 496 -33.65 -22.55 38.15
C PHE A 496 -34.82 -21.72 37.61
N LEU A 497 -34.72 -21.21 36.38
CA LEU A 497 -35.81 -20.47 35.73
C LEU A 497 -37.04 -21.36 35.50
N GLY A 498 -36.84 -22.63 35.15
CA GLY A 498 -37.92 -23.60 35.02
C GLY A 498 -38.67 -23.82 36.33
N ALA A 499 -37.94 -24.03 37.43
CA ALA A 499 -38.53 -24.17 38.76
C ALA A 499 -39.28 -22.88 39.19
N GLU A 500 -38.75 -21.70 38.84
CA GLU A 500 -39.42 -20.44 39.15
C GLU A 500 -40.69 -20.22 38.31
N VAL A 501 -40.67 -20.64 37.04
CA VAL A 501 -41.87 -20.67 36.19
C VAL A 501 -42.90 -21.64 36.77
N GLU A 502 -42.51 -22.86 37.16
CA GLU A 502 -43.41 -23.82 37.83
C GLU A 502 -44.00 -23.21 39.10
N ARG A 503 -43.17 -22.59 39.96
CA ARG A 503 -43.63 -21.89 41.17
C ARG A 503 -44.65 -20.79 40.87
N LEU A 504 -44.40 -19.98 39.84
CA LEU A 504 -45.31 -18.91 39.41
C LEU A 504 -46.60 -19.46 38.78
N THR A 505 -46.51 -20.56 38.03
CA THR A 505 -47.70 -21.24 37.48
C THR A 505 -48.55 -21.84 38.57
N MET A 506 -47.98 -22.50 39.59
CA MET A 506 -48.71 -23.01 40.76
C MET A 506 -49.35 -21.89 41.58
N LYS A 507 -48.74 -20.69 41.59
CA LYS A 507 -49.32 -19.50 42.23
C LYS A 507 -50.50 -18.92 41.46
N ASN A 508 -50.44 -18.90 40.12
CA ASN A 508 -51.46 -18.31 39.26
C ASN A 508 -52.58 -19.28 38.88
N PHE A 509 -52.29 -20.59 38.86
CA PHE A 509 -53.19 -21.68 38.53
C PHE A 509 -52.96 -22.84 39.51
N PRO A 510 -53.54 -22.79 40.72
CA PRO A 510 -53.48 -23.92 41.64
C PRO A 510 -54.11 -25.14 40.98
N SER A 511 -53.36 -26.23 40.82
CA SER A 511 -53.92 -27.49 40.32
C SER A 511 -54.99 -27.99 41.29
N LEU A 512 -56.19 -28.27 40.79
CA LEU A 512 -57.33 -28.79 41.57
C LEU A 512 -57.04 -30.13 42.27
N ASP A 513 -55.92 -30.79 41.97
CA ASP A 513 -55.47 -32.01 42.65
C ASP A 513 -54.92 -31.79 44.07
N GLN A 514 -54.67 -30.54 44.49
CA GLN A 514 -54.27 -30.20 45.86
C GLN A 514 -55.44 -29.80 46.79
N LEU A 515 -56.68 -29.87 46.29
CA LEU A 515 -57.91 -29.66 47.08
C LEU A 515 -58.67 -30.98 47.21
N LYS A 516 -58.07 -31.98 47.86
CA LYS A 516 -58.78 -33.11 48.46
C LYS A 516 -58.24 -33.34 49.87
N HIS A 517 -59.12 -33.04 50.84
CA HIS A 517 -59.16 -33.44 52.25
C HIS A 517 -57.87 -33.58 53.06
#